data_AF-I7KSN9-F1
#
_entry.id   AF-I7KSN9-F1
#
_cell.length_a   1.000
_cell.length_b   1.000
_cell.length_c   1.000
_cell.angle_alpha   90.00
_cell.angle_beta   90.00
_cell.angle_gamma   90.00
#
_symmetry.space_group_name_H-M   'P 1'
#
loop_
_entity.id
_entity.type
_entity.pdbx_description
1 polymer ?
#
loop_
_entity_poly.entity_id
_entity_poly.type
_entity_poly.pdbx_seq_one_letter_code
_entity_poly.pdbx_strand_id
1 'polypeptide(L)'
;MVKIIKAGWRDYSKVKALLLKTIDYDFDIFSNYDGNILLDMMAKRCFKIVDSNKIIGLIVKYDFKREILFIPFETNVSFNEIIKELQDNFLGGYRIEFYYRNIEILKKLIHECNIKLLKDYKLMIIDLSKFKSINRLTNLNNLRIRTMIINKEEDKRVILQNSIFGENVKRKALSLEEVKSEERKKNLFQIYVFS
;
A
#
# COMPACT_ATOMS: atom_id res chain seq x y z
N MET A 1 -19.32 -20.10 -5.32
CA MET A 1 -19.42 -19.26 -6.54
C MET A 1 -19.33 -17.83 -6.09
N VAL A 2 -18.30 -17.14 -6.55
CA VAL A 2 -18.06 -15.72 -6.27
C VAL A 2 -19.15 -14.87 -6.93
N LYS A 3 -19.64 -13.86 -6.20
CA LYS A 3 -20.59 -12.87 -6.71
C LYS A 3 -20.19 -11.48 -6.25
N ILE A 4 -20.31 -10.50 -7.14
CA ILE A 4 -20.14 -9.09 -6.79
C ILE A 4 -21.51 -8.46 -6.54
N ILE A 5 -21.71 -7.95 -5.33
CA ILE A 5 -22.99 -7.38 -4.90
C ILE A 5 -22.74 -5.97 -4.38
N LYS A 6 -23.64 -5.03 -4.66
CA LYS A 6 -23.53 -3.68 -4.12
C LYS A 6 -23.54 -3.70 -2.58
N ALA A 7 -22.56 -3.05 -1.97
CA ALA A 7 -22.48 -2.99 -0.52
C ALA A 7 -23.46 -1.93 0.00
N GLY A 8 -24.28 -2.30 0.97
CA GLY A 8 -25.26 -1.40 1.59
C GLY A 8 -24.78 -0.87 2.94
N TRP A 9 -25.48 0.12 3.49
CA TRP A 9 -25.18 0.67 4.82
C TRP A 9 -25.13 -0.41 5.92
N ARG A 10 -26.00 -1.43 5.84
CA ARG A 10 -26.04 -2.55 6.79
C ARG A 10 -24.76 -3.40 6.80
N ASP A 11 -23.98 -3.36 5.72
CA ASP A 11 -22.70 -4.09 5.64
C ASP A 11 -21.56 -3.33 6.32
N TYR A 12 -21.72 -2.04 6.63
CA TYR A 12 -20.62 -1.16 7.05
C TYR A 12 -19.86 -1.69 8.25
N SER A 13 -20.54 -2.05 9.34
CA SER A 13 -19.89 -2.54 10.55
C SER A 13 -19.05 -3.79 10.31
N LYS A 14 -19.57 -4.72 9.49
CA LYS A 14 -18.87 -5.97 9.13
C LYS A 14 -17.67 -5.69 8.24
N VAL A 15 -17.84 -4.84 7.23
CA VAL A 15 -16.78 -4.42 6.31
C VAL A 15 -15.66 -3.70 7.05
N LYS A 16 -15.99 -2.76 7.95
CA LYS A 16 -15.01 -2.03 8.76
C LYS A 16 -14.19 -2.97 9.63
N ALA A 17 -14.83 -3.97 10.25
CA ALA A 17 -14.13 -4.98 11.03
C ALA A 17 -13.16 -5.82 10.18
N LEU A 18 -13.55 -6.18 8.95
CA LEU A 18 -12.68 -6.92 8.01
C LEU A 18 -11.50 -6.07 7.53
N LEU A 19 -11.71 -4.79 7.22
CA LEU A 19 -10.65 -3.85 6.86
C LEU A 19 -9.60 -3.68 7.97
N LEU A 20 -10.01 -3.67 9.23
CA LEU A 20 -9.06 -3.58 10.35
C LEU A 20 -8.22 -4.85 10.49
N LYS A 21 -8.81 -6.03 10.24
CA LYS A 21 -8.09 -7.31 10.33
C LYS A 21 -7.11 -7.53 9.18
N THR A 22 -7.37 -6.93 8.03
CA THR A 22 -6.58 -7.16 6.81
C THR A 22 -5.23 -6.47 6.77
N ILE A 23 -4.98 -5.53 7.68
CA ILE A 23 -3.66 -4.90 7.86
C ILE A 23 -2.57 -5.95 8.14
N ASP A 24 -2.94 -7.06 8.78
CA ASP A 24 -2.00 -8.12 9.21
C ASP A 24 -1.83 -9.25 8.19
N TYR A 25 -2.58 -9.24 7.07
CA TYR A 25 -2.58 -10.35 6.12
C TYR A 25 -1.63 -10.13 4.95
N ASP A 26 -0.96 -11.22 4.57
CA ASP A 26 -0.07 -11.28 3.42
C ASP A 26 -0.86 -11.69 2.17
N PHE A 27 -1.45 -10.71 1.47
CA PHE A 27 -2.21 -10.97 0.25
C PHE A 27 -1.32 -10.97 -0.99
N ASP A 28 -1.52 -11.96 -1.85
CA ASP A 28 -0.80 -12.08 -3.11
C ASP A 28 -1.12 -10.94 -4.08
N ILE A 29 -2.37 -10.45 -4.10
CA ILE A 29 -2.84 -9.39 -4.99
C ILE A 29 -3.79 -8.46 -4.25
N PHE A 30 -3.53 -7.15 -4.28
CA PHE A 30 -4.39 -6.14 -3.65
C PHE A 30 -4.15 -4.75 -4.25
N SER A 31 -5.16 -3.88 -4.18
CA SER A 31 -5.01 -2.44 -4.47
C SER A 31 -4.67 -1.67 -3.20
N ASN A 32 -3.87 -0.61 -3.31
CA ASN A 32 -3.65 0.29 -2.18
C ASN A 32 -4.89 1.15 -1.96
N TYR A 33 -5.58 0.93 -0.85
CA TYR A 33 -6.79 1.64 -0.48
C TYR A 33 -6.53 2.50 0.77
N ASP A 34 -6.53 3.82 0.59
CA ASP A 34 -6.38 4.83 1.63
C ASP A 34 -7.66 5.68 1.83
N GLY A 35 -8.77 5.25 1.22
CA GLY A 35 -10.04 5.97 1.22
C GLY A 35 -10.89 5.77 2.47
N ASN A 36 -11.99 6.53 2.55
CA ASN A 36 -12.98 6.39 3.62
C ASN A 36 -14.13 5.49 3.17
N ILE A 37 -14.18 4.27 3.72
CA ILE A 37 -15.12 3.24 3.24
C ILE A 37 -16.59 3.64 3.46
N LEU A 38 -16.86 4.42 4.51
CA LEU A 38 -18.20 4.93 4.77
C LEU A 38 -18.68 5.83 3.64
N LEU A 39 -17.82 6.76 3.21
CA LEU A 39 -18.12 7.68 2.13
C LEU A 39 -18.31 6.92 0.82
N ASP A 40 -17.49 5.91 0.55
CA ASP A 40 -17.60 5.11 -0.68
C ASP A 40 -18.88 4.25 -0.71
N MET A 41 -19.33 3.73 0.44
CA MET A 41 -20.61 3.05 0.57
C MET A 41 -21.79 4.02 0.38
N MET A 42 -21.75 5.19 1.01
CA MET A 42 -22.79 6.23 0.87
C MET A 42 -22.88 6.75 -0.57
N ALA A 43 -21.73 6.94 -1.23
CA ALA A 43 -21.63 7.30 -2.63
C ALA A 43 -22.02 6.16 -3.58
N LYS A 44 -22.43 4.99 -3.05
CA LYS A 44 -22.88 3.83 -3.83
C LYS A 44 -21.81 3.27 -4.78
N ARG A 45 -20.52 3.43 -4.42
CA ARG A 45 -19.33 3.03 -5.18
C ARG A 45 -18.67 1.75 -4.66
N CYS A 46 -19.09 1.29 -3.49
CA CYS A 46 -18.57 0.09 -2.86
C CYS A 46 -19.42 -1.14 -3.22
N PHE A 47 -18.75 -2.24 -3.55
CA PHE A 47 -19.31 -3.55 -3.83
C PHE A 47 -18.59 -4.58 -2.96
N LYS A 48 -19.33 -5.56 -2.45
CA LYS A 48 -18.80 -6.69 -1.69
C LYS A 48 -18.67 -7.90 -2.61
N ILE A 49 -17.56 -8.59 -2.48
CA ILE A 49 -17.31 -9.88 -3.11
C ILE A 49 -17.75 -10.95 -2.11
N VAL A 50 -18.67 -11.81 -2.52
CA VAL A 50 -19.26 -12.84 -1.67
C VAL A 50 -18.99 -14.21 -2.25
N ASP A 51 -18.46 -15.11 -1.43
CA ASP A 51 -18.43 -16.55 -1.74
C ASP A 51 -19.03 -17.33 -0.58
N SER A 52 -19.92 -18.28 -0.89
CA SER A 52 -20.62 -19.10 0.11
C SER A 52 -21.20 -18.30 1.30
N ASN A 53 -21.83 -17.14 1.01
CA ASN A 53 -22.38 -16.16 1.98
C ASN A 53 -21.35 -15.45 2.88
N LYS A 54 -20.05 -15.65 2.67
CA LYS A 54 -18.97 -14.92 3.35
C LYS A 54 -18.49 -13.77 2.48
N ILE A 55 -18.24 -12.60 3.08
CA ILE A 55 -17.61 -11.48 2.39
C ILE A 55 -16.10 -11.78 2.35
N ILE A 56 -15.57 -11.98 1.15
CA ILE A 56 -14.17 -12.36 0.91
C ILE A 56 -13.33 -11.20 0.38
N GLY A 57 -13.95 -10.07 0.06
CA GLY A 57 -13.27 -8.85 -0.34
C GLY A 57 -14.24 -7.75 -0.75
N LEU A 58 -13.68 -6.64 -1.23
CA LEU A 58 -14.42 -5.50 -1.75
C LEU A 58 -13.88 -5.07 -3.11
N ILE A 59 -14.77 -4.42 -3.85
CA ILE A 59 -14.49 -3.63 -5.03
C ILE A 59 -14.95 -2.20 -4.75
N VAL A 60 -14.07 -1.22 -4.97
CA VAL A 60 -14.42 0.21 -4.93
C VAL A 60 -14.26 0.81 -6.31
N LYS A 61 -15.33 1.40 -6.84
CA LYS A 61 -15.40 1.91 -8.20
C LYS A 61 -15.35 3.44 -8.23
N TYR A 62 -14.28 4.00 -8.80
CA TYR A 62 -14.10 5.43 -8.99
C TYR A 62 -14.34 5.85 -10.44
N ASP A 63 -15.58 6.24 -10.75
CA ASP A 63 -15.99 6.64 -12.10
C ASP A 63 -15.17 7.79 -12.69
N PHE A 64 -14.85 8.80 -11.87
CA PHE A 64 -14.11 9.98 -12.31
C PHE A 64 -12.67 9.67 -12.75
N LYS A 65 -12.03 8.63 -12.20
CA LYS A 65 -10.69 8.16 -12.60
C LYS A 65 -10.75 6.97 -13.57
N ARG A 66 -11.94 6.44 -13.83
CA ARG A 66 -12.15 5.13 -14.47
C ARG A 66 -11.30 4.04 -13.81
N GLU A 67 -11.32 4.01 -12.49
CA GLU A 67 -10.47 3.14 -11.68
C GLU A 67 -11.31 2.21 -10.80
N ILE A 68 -10.86 0.97 -10.65
CA ILE A 68 -11.41 -0.01 -9.75
C ILE A 68 -10.32 -0.46 -8.78
N LEU A 69 -10.62 -0.42 -7.48
CA LEU A 69 -9.76 -0.95 -6.43
C LEU A 69 -10.28 -2.30 -5.95
N PHE A 70 -9.38 -3.26 -5.80
CA PHE A 70 -9.65 -4.56 -5.22
C PHE A 70 -9.04 -4.67 -3.82
N ILE A 71 -9.87 -5.00 -2.82
CA ILE A 71 -9.45 -5.13 -1.43
C ILE A 71 -9.80 -6.54 -0.94
N PRO A 72 -8.85 -7.50 -0.95
CA PRO A 72 -9.12 -8.85 -0.45
C PRO A 72 -9.31 -8.85 1.07
N PHE A 73 -10.16 -9.75 1.56
CA PHE A 73 -10.28 -10.09 2.99
C PHE A 73 -9.85 -11.52 3.32
N GLU A 74 -9.56 -12.32 2.29
CA GLU A 74 -9.11 -13.71 2.41
C GLU A 74 -7.97 -13.94 1.41
N THR A 75 -7.05 -14.84 1.71
CA THR A 75 -5.87 -15.11 0.87
C THR A 75 -6.17 -15.98 -0.35
N ASN A 76 -7.23 -16.80 -0.28
CA ASN A 76 -7.54 -17.81 -1.29
C ASN A 76 -8.51 -17.32 -2.38
N VAL A 77 -8.57 -16.01 -2.64
CA VAL A 77 -9.49 -15.46 -3.63
C VAL A 77 -8.86 -15.55 -5.02
N SER A 78 -9.51 -16.29 -5.93
CA SER A 78 -9.06 -16.40 -7.32
C SER A 78 -9.22 -15.06 -8.03
N PHE A 79 -8.10 -14.40 -8.33
CA PHE A 79 -8.12 -13.12 -9.04
C PHE A 79 -8.75 -13.22 -10.43
N ASN A 80 -8.62 -14.36 -11.11
CA ASN A 80 -9.29 -14.61 -12.40
C ASN A 80 -10.81 -14.58 -12.30
N GLU A 81 -11.37 -15.14 -11.23
CA GLU A 81 -12.82 -15.10 -10.99
C GLU A 81 -13.28 -13.66 -10.74
N ILE A 82 -12.48 -12.87 -10.02
CA ILE A 82 -12.76 -11.43 -9.83
C ILE A 82 -12.71 -10.69 -11.16
N ILE A 83 -11.67 -10.88 -11.98
CA ILE A 83 -11.55 -10.21 -13.28
C ILE A 83 -12.75 -10.54 -14.17
N LYS A 84 -13.17 -11.80 -14.22
CA LYS A 84 -14.35 -12.21 -15.00
C LYS A 84 -15.62 -11.52 -14.51
N GLU A 85 -15.87 -11.57 -13.21
CA GLU A 85 -17.02 -10.87 -12.61
C GLU A 85 -16.94 -9.34 -12.84
N LEU A 86 -15.76 -8.75 -12.84
CA LEU A 86 -15.58 -7.34 -13.16
C LEU A 86 -15.89 -7.03 -14.63
N GLN A 87 -15.48 -7.88 -15.57
CA GLN A 87 -15.80 -7.74 -16.99
C GLN A 87 -17.32 -7.83 -17.23
N ASP A 88 -18.00 -8.73 -16.53
CA ASP A 88 -19.43 -8.96 -16.68
C ASP A 88 -20.27 -7.82 -16.05
N ASN A 89 -19.79 -7.21 -14.96
CA ASN A 89 -20.55 -6.21 -14.19
C ASN A 89 -20.13 -4.74 -14.44
N PHE A 90 -18.93 -4.49 -14.96
CA PHE A 90 -18.39 -3.15 -15.14
C PHE A 90 -17.98 -2.96 -16.61
N LEU A 91 -18.76 -2.13 -17.34
CA LEU A 91 -18.55 -1.81 -18.76
C LEU A 91 -17.09 -1.39 -19.06
N GLY A 92 -16.66 -1.63 -20.30
CA GLY A 92 -15.27 -1.45 -20.74
C GLY A 92 -14.58 -0.11 -20.38
N GLY A 93 -13.29 -0.22 -20.13
CA GLY A 93 -12.35 0.90 -19.97
C GLY A 93 -12.20 1.46 -18.56
N TYR A 94 -12.55 0.69 -17.54
CA TYR A 94 -11.95 0.85 -16.21
C TYR A 94 -10.58 0.17 -16.16
N ARG A 95 -9.68 0.68 -15.33
CA ARG A 95 -8.39 0.07 -15.02
C ARG A 95 -8.34 -0.37 -13.56
N ILE A 96 -7.53 -1.39 -13.29
CA ILE A 96 -7.23 -1.83 -11.93
C ILE A 96 -5.72 -1.68 -11.74
N GLU A 97 -5.33 -0.84 -10.79
CA GLU A 97 -3.96 -0.79 -10.31
C GLU A 97 -3.86 -1.65 -9.05
N PHE A 98 -2.94 -2.61 -9.06
CA PHE A 98 -2.74 -3.56 -7.97
C PHE A 98 -1.26 -3.86 -7.74
N TYR A 99 -0.95 -4.21 -6.51
CA TYR A 99 0.31 -4.78 -6.08
C TYR A 99 0.22 -6.29 -6.14
N TYR A 100 1.35 -6.94 -6.41
CA TYR A 100 1.49 -8.38 -6.36
C TYR A 100 2.72 -8.76 -5.54
N ARG A 101 2.66 -9.90 -4.84
CA ARG A 101 3.82 -10.44 -4.08
C ARG A 101 4.39 -11.72 -4.69
N ASN A 102 3.55 -12.52 -5.35
CA ASN A 102 3.97 -13.79 -5.96
C ASN A 102 4.18 -13.67 -7.49
N ILE A 103 5.42 -13.93 -7.93
CA ILE A 103 5.82 -13.77 -9.34
C ILE A 103 5.22 -14.83 -10.27
N GLU A 104 4.92 -16.03 -9.77
CA GLU A 104 4.34 -17.12 -10.56
C GLU A 104 2.89 -16.81 -10.92
N ILE A 105 2.13 -16.30 -9.94
CA ILE A 105 0.76 -15.83 -10.15
C ILE A 105 0.74 -14.70 -11.18
N LEU A 106 1.67 -13.74 -11.07
CA LEU A 106 1.76 -12.64 -12.04
C LEU A 106 2.01 -13.15 -13.47
N LYS A 107 2.92 -14.12 -13.67
CA LYS A 107 3.22 -14.65 -15.01
C LYS A 107 1.98 -15.23 -15.68
N LYS A 108 1.17 -15.98 -14.94
CA LYS A 108 -0.10 -16.54 -15.43
C LYS A 108 -1.08 -15.42 -15.80
N LEU A 109 -1.23 -14.43 -14.92
CA LEU A 109 -2.14 -13.31 -15.12
C LEU A 109 -1.75 -12.41 -16.30
N ILE A 110 -0.46 -12.12 -16.50
CA ILE A 110 0.03 -11.33 -17.64
C ILE A 110 -0.43 -11.95 -18.96
N HIS A 111 -0.34 -13.28 -19.08
CA HIS A 111 -0.73 -13.99 -20.28
C HIS A 111 -2.25 -13.97 -20.50
N GLU A 112 -3.03 -14.16 -19.44
CA GLU A 112 -4.50 -14.30 -19.51
C GLU A 112 -5.24 -12.95 -19.57
N CYS A 113 -4.68 -11.87 -19.01
CA CYS A 113 -5.39 -10.60 -18.77
C CYS A 113 -4.73 -9.36 -19.38
N ASN A 114 -3.70 -9.50 -20.23
CA ASN A 114 -2.98 -8.38 -20.87
C ASN A 114 -2.49 -7.33 -19.85
N ILE A 115 -1.90 -7.77 -18.74
CA ILE A 115 -1.43 -6.89 -17.68
C ILE A 115 -0.10 -6.25 -18.07
N LYS A 116 0.00 -4.92 -17.88
CA LYS A 116 1.25 -4.16 -18.05
C LYS A 116 1.90 -3.91 -16.69
N LEU A 117 3.15 -4.35 -16.53
CA LEU A 117 3.94 -4.02 -15.35
C LEU A 117 4.31 -2.53 -15.36
N LEU A 118 3.86 -1.77 -14.35
CA LEU A 118 4.16 -0.34 -14.23
C LEU A 118 5.48 -0.08 -13.49
N LYS A 119 5.76 -0.87 -12.45
CA LYS A 119 6.94 -0.76 -11.57
C LYS A 119 7.24 -2.12 -10.94
N ASP A 120 8.52 -2.42 -10.73
CA ASP A 120 8.99 -3.61 -10.00
C ASP A 120 9.57 -3.17 -8.64
N TYR A 121 8.89 -3.52 -7.56
CA TYR A 121 9.31 -3.20 -6.20
C TYR A 121 9.77 -4.47 -5.49
N LYS A 122 11.01 -4.47 -4.98
CA LYS A 122 11.57 -5.59 -4.23
C LYS A 122 11.56 -5.27 -2.73
N LEU A 123 10.75 -6.02 -1.98
CA LEU A 123 10.79 -6.00 -0.51
C LEU A 123 11.88 -6.96 -0.03
N MET A 124 12.86 -6.45 0.71
CA MET A 124 13.95 -7.24 1.26
C MET A 124 13.83 -7.28 2.79
N ILE A 125 13.90 -8.48 3.37
CA ILE A 125 13.88 -8.69 4.82
C ILE A 125 15.21 -9.31 5.21
N ILE A 126 15.87 -8.72 6.21
CA ILE A 126 17.13 -9.21 6.77
C ILE A 126 16.88 -9.51 8.25
N ASP A 127 17.21 -10.74 8.66
CA ASP A 127 17.17 -11.16 10.06
C ASP A 127 18.45 -10.70 10.78
N LEU A 128 18.29 -9.69 11.64
CA LEU A 128 19.41 -9.10 12.38
C LEU A 128 19.94 -10.01 13.50
N SER A 129 19.18 -11.02 13.94
CA SER A 129 19.62 -11.94 15.01
C SER A 129 20.81 -12.82 14.59
N LYS A 130 20.99 -12.99 13.27
CA LYS A 130 22.08 -13.77 12.67
C LYS A 130 23.38 -12.99 12.52
N PHE A 131 23.36 -11.67 12.77
CA PHE A 131 24.56 -10.86 12.74
C PHE A 131 25.24 -10.91 14.10
N LYS A 132 26.42 -11.56 14.15
CA LYS A 132 27.38 -11.27 15.23
C LYS A 132 27.71 -9.79 15.15
N SER A 133 27.82 -9.13 16.30
CA SER A 133 28.11 -7.69 16.36
C SER A 133 29.23 -7.36 15.38
N ILE A 134 28.91 -6.58 14.36
CA ILE A 134 29.92 -6.02 13.46
C ILE A 134 30.63 -4.96 14.28
N ASN A 135 31.54 -5.42 15.13
CA ASN A 135 32.49 -4.54 15.79
C ASN A 135 33.49 -4.13 14.72
N ARG A 136 33.35 -2.86 14.33
CA ARG A 136 34.25 -2.06 13.48
C ARG A 136 34.06 -2.29 11.99
N LEU A 137 33.56 -1.25 11.30
CA LEU A 137 33.97 -0.94 9.94
C LEU A 137 35.50 -0.85 9.93
N THR A 138 36.19 -1.96 9.69
CA THR A 138 37.62 -2.09 9.89
C THR A 138 38.47 -1.46 8.79
N ASN A 139 37.90 -0.84 7.74
CA ASN A 139 38.71 -0.43 6.59
C ASN A 139 38.17 0.76 5.78
N LEU A 140 37.66 1.81 6.43
CA LEU A 140 37.45 3.10 5.76
C LEU A 140 38.22 4.19 6.49
N ASN A 141 39.53 4.24 6.24
CA ASN A 141 40.42 5.31 6.68
C ASN A 141 39.75 6.64 6.28
N ASN A 142 39.33 7.44 7.26
CA ASN A 142 38.66 8.76 7.15
C ASN A 142 37.13 8.80 7.27
N LEU A 143 36.44 7.70 7.60
CA LEU A 143 35.01 7.76 7.95
C LEU A 143 34.79 7.67 9.46
N ARG A 144 34.10 8.67 10.01
CA ARG A 144 33.57 8.67 11.38
C ARG A 144 32.06 8.61 11.33
N ILE A 145 31.48 7.64 12.03
CA ILE A 145 30.03 7.52 12.20
C ILE A 145 29.65 8.19 13.50
N ARG A 146 28.65 9.08 13.44
CA ARG A 146 27.98 9.64 14.61
C ARG A 146 26.50 9.81 14.32
N THR A 147 25.70 9.85 15.37
CA THR A 147 24.29 10.23 15.26
C THR A 147 24.18 11.70 14.85
N MET A 148 23.20 12.01 13.99
CA MET A 148 22.87 13.38 13.59
C MET A 148 22.30 14.16 14.77
N ILE A 149 22.64 15.44 14.89
CA ILE A 149 22.07 16.30 15.93
C ILE A 149 20.77 16.92 15.40
N ILE A 150 19.64 16.49 15.94
CA ILE A 150 18.30 16.98 15.58
C ILE A 150 18.17 18.47 15.93
N ASN A 151 17.47 19.23 15.08
CA ASN A 151 17.31 20.68 15.06
C ASN A 151 18.59 21.50 14.76
N LYS A 152 19.69 20.84 14.36
CA LYS A 152 20.94 21.54 13.99
C LYS A 152 21.49 21.15 12.63
N GLU A 153 21.10 20.01 12.07
CA GLU A 153 21.76 19.43 10.89
C GLU A 153 20.76 18.97 9.80
N GLU A 154 19.52 19.47 9.85
CA GLU A 154 18.46 19.12 8.89
C GLU A 154 18.79 19.60 7.48
N ASP A 155 19.51 20.72 7.36
CA ASP A 155 19.99 21.28 6.10
C ASP A 155 20.91 20.29 5.37
N LYS A 156 21.89 19.72 6.09
CA LYS A 156 22.82 18.72 5.55
C LYS A 156 22.06 17.47 5.11
N ARG A 157 21.06 17.03 5.90
CA ARG A 157 20.20 15.89 5.55
C ARG A 157 19.42 16.16 4.27
N VAL A 158 18.77 17.32 4.15
CA VAL A 158 17.95 17.69 2.98
C VAL A 158 18.80 17.79 1.73
N ILE A 159 19.95 18.45 1.80
CA ILE A 159 20.89 18.56 0.68
C ILE A 159 21.34 17.18 0.21
N LEU A 160 21.75 16.32 1.14
CA LEU A 160 22.21 14.96 0.82
C LEU A 160 21.07 14.09 0.24
N GLN A 161 19.86 14.20 0.79
CA GLN A 161 18.71 13.44 0.29
C GLN A 161 18.31 13.90 -1.12
N ASN A 162 18.30 15.21 -1.37
CA ASN A 162 17.98 15.74 -2.70
C ASN A 162 19.10 15.46 -3.70
N SER A 163 20.38 15.44 -3.29
CA SER A 163 21.48 15.09 -4.21
C SER A 163 21.48 13.61 -4.59
N ILE A 164 21.14 12.70 -3.65
CA ILE A 164 21.10 11.26 -3.91
C ILE A 164 19.81 10.85 -4.63
N PHE A 165 18.67 11.47 -4.30
CA PHE A 165 17.35 11.01 -4.75
C PHE A 165 16.56 12.03 -5.59
N GLY A 166 17.01 13.28 -5.72
CA GLY A 166 16.23 14.36 -6.35
C GLY A 166 16.03 14.20 -7.84
N GLU A 167 16.93 13.47 -8.53
CA GLU A 167 16.79 13.17 -9.97
C GLU A 167 15.98 11.90 -10.25
N ASN A 168 15.61 11.12 -9.21
CA ASN A 168 14.75 9.95 -9.42
C ASN A 168 13.32 10.42 -9.73
N VAL A 169 12.88 10.11 -10.95
CA VAL A 169 11.71 10.59 -11.73
C VAL A 169 10.35 10.64 -11.00
N LYS A 170 10.23 10.21 -9.74
CA LYS A 170 8.97 10.21 -8.98
C LYS A 170 9.08 10.65 -7.52
N ARG A 171 10.21 11.24 -7.08
CA ARG A 171 10.34 11.83 -5.74
C ARG A 171 10.30 13.35 -5.83
N LYS A 172 9.40 13.97 -5.06
CA LYS A 172 9.40 15.43 -4.84
C LYS A 172 10.65 15.76 -4.01
N ALA A 173 11.43 16.75 -4.45
CA ALA A 173 12.53 17.28 -3.65
C ALA A 173 11.97 17.79 -2.31
N LEU A 174 12.61 17.40 -1.21
CA LEU A 174 12.19 17.83 0.13
C LEU A 174 12.70 19.24 0.37
N SER A 175 11.85 20.11 0.89
CA SER A 175 12.25 21.39 1.43
C SER A 175 12.68 21.27 2.89
N LEU A 176 13.56 22.18 3.33
CA LEU A 176 13.98 22.26 4.73
C LEU A 176 12.81 22.52 5.69
N GLU A 177 11.80 23.26 5.23
CA GLU A 177 10.60 23.57 6.00
C GLU A 177 9.71 22.33 6.19
N GLU A 178 9.53 21.50 5.15
CA GLU A 178 8.80 20.23 5.26
C GLU A 178 9.46 19.33 6.31
N VAL A 179 10.78 19.19 6.29
CA VAL A 179 11.52 18.36 7.28
C VAL A 179 11.37 18.89 8.70
N LYS A 180 11.55 20.20 8.92
CA LYS A 180 11.36 20.82 10.24
C LYS A 180 9.92 20.67 10.75
N SER A 181 8.93 20.72 9.85
CA SER A 181 7.52 20.58 10.21
C SER A 181 7.15 19.15 10.65
N GLU A 182 7.71 18.12 10.01
CA GLU A 182 7.50 16.72 10.39
C GLU A 182 8.06 16.40 11.78
N GLU A 183 9.24 16.94 12.10
CA GLU A 183 9.88 16.71 13.40
C GLU A 183 9.11 17.38 14.54
N ARG A 184 8.54 18.57 14.31
CA ARG A 184 7.62 19.22 15.27
C ARG A 184 6.36 18.40 15.50
N LYS A 185 5.79 17.77 14.46
CA LYS A 185 4.63 16.88 14.60
C LYS A 185 4.94 15.64 15.44
N LYS A 186 6.13 15.03 15.31
CA LYS A 186 6.53 13.87 16.13
C LYS A 186 6.59 14.21 17.63
N ASN A 187 7.06 15.40 17.99
CA ASN A 187 7.07 15.85 19.39
C ASN A 187 5.65 16.02 19.95
N LEU A 188 4.69 16.47 19.14
CA LEU A 188 3.29 16.58 19.55
C LEU A 188 2.64 15.20 19.80
N PHE A 189 2.92 14.19 18.96
CA PHE A 189 2.39 12.84 19.17
C PHE A 189 2.94 12.14 20.42
N GLN A 190 4.16 12.45 20.84
CA GLN A 190 4.70 11.94 22.12
C GLN A 190 3.98 12.53 23.35
N ILE A 191 3.47 13.75 23.25
CA ILE A 191 2.73 14.38 24.36
C ILE A 191 1.36 13.70 24.55
N TYR A 192 0.66 13.38 23.46
CA TYR A 192 -0.69 12.78 23.51
C TYR A 192 -0.75 11.28 23.86
N VAL A 193 0.37 10.56 23.83
CA VAL A 193 0.41 9.13 24.22
C VAL A 193 0.69 8.95 25.72
N PHE A 194 1.08 10.01 26.43
CA PHE A 194 1.39 10.00 27.85
C PHE A 194 0.61 11.04 28.68
N SER A 195 -0.49 11.57 28.13
CA SER A 195 -1.41 12.49 28.82
C SER A 195 -2.80 11.91 28.94
#